data_AF-A0A2T6C200-F1
#
_entry.id   AF-A0A2T6C200-F1
#
_cell.length_a   1.000
_cell.length_b   1.000
_cell.length_c   1.000
_cell.angle_alpha   90.00
_cell.angle_beta   90.00
_cell.angle_gamma   90.00
#
_symmetry.space_group_name_H-M   'P 1'
#
loop_
_entity.id
_entity.type
_entity.pdbx_description
1 polymer ?
#
loop_
_entity_poly.entity_id
_entity_poly.type
_entity_poly.pdbx_seq_one_letter_code
_entity_poly.pdbx_strand_id
1 'polypeptide(L)'
;MPIKDKRLAQAIKAEFAEYNLVLAQLKTCSEPILCAEYKARLKELAQDIITIVKGLCNDANSQCGTLLHEICWLSVEDWTYNDNIPGQEAIQKDYLATVDAVNKVVDPIWRPNTKYHIAFTLKDIVDDVDTPEGTFHYHYGFKTAGTIGHYHNAPNVSYGGERNADGKLLKPEKYPLTSLKQYIDYNRSYPNADGNLLRSKPLFYSREQAKLQLFYIKPYVAHMFKNTWETYGVLPKIETIDNEGNQLESFKVFVQDPVSNVIMEHPMPPEVDVTTIPQTTEEWVADENAPIPPKLQFIQNFVEAQGGNCDFVGGDKIIPARQYTTVTFGGDLKPRKMYTAIVTNAFNGIRKRVHDFGFQTSRYKSFKEQIHSYILDAENNVKAIFTIDLNINTQIIEEAYTILTETNAASNTQETEFIDLLDRIIEGIFRIKPLDPPVTTEFNIIKNRNTNDAVAILIRNPEPFNDPKIPLEVINGTDPIINLNENEDSDSIEVFGTIDILKPDGSTDANYKMLFSKDYSQVIIMHSTKEIIDTNISIRFRYINWNGSSYTIENDLYNSDSNSSVKAEITINTEN
;
A
#
# COMPACT_ATOMS: atom_id res chain seq x y z
N MET A 1 -40.04 -6.99 -40.17
CA MET A 1 -39.70 -5.91 -41.12
C MET A 1 -41.02 -5.24 -41.57
N PRO A 2 -41.26 -3.95 -41.34
CA PRO A 2 -42.49 -3.30 -41.79
C PRO A 2 -42.41 -2.91 -43.27
N ILE A 3 -43.33 -3.44 -44.10
CA ILE A 3 -43.46 -3.06 -45.51
C ILE A 3 -44.08 -1.66 -45.56
N LYS A 4 -43.31 -0.67 -46.04
CA LYS A 4 -43.72 0.75 -46.04
C LYS A 4 -44.79 1.08 -47.10
N ASP A 5 -44.89 0.29 -48.16
CA ASP A 5 -45.91 0.48 -49.20
C ASP A 5 -47.23 -0.17 -48.77
N LYS A 6 -48.25 0.68 -48.51
CA LYS A 6 -49.56 0.24 -48.02
C LYS A 6 -50.33 -0.61 -49.04
N ARG A 7 -50.14 -0.41 -50.34
CA ARG A 7 -50.82 -1.19 -51.38
C ARG A 7 -50.21 -2.57 -51.49
N LEU A 8 -48.87 -2.64 -51.51
CA LEU A 8 -48.16 -3.90 -51.50
C LEU A 8 -48.45 -4.69 -50.21
N ALA A 9 -48.34 -4.02 -49.05
CA ALA A 9 -48.61 -4.63 -47.75
C ALA A 9 -50.04 -5.16 -47.64
N GLN A 10 -51.01 -4.55 -48.33
CA GLN A 10 -52.38 -5.04 -48.38
C GLN A 10 -52.55 -6.19 -49.37
N ALA A 11 -51.86 -6.16 -50.51
CA ALA A 11 -51.95 -7.16 -51.56
C ALA A 11 -51.31 -8.51 -51.17
N ILE A 12 -50.23 -8.51 -50.39
CA ILE A 12 -49.55 -9.75 -49.96
C ILE A 12 -49.86 -10.13 -48.51
N LYS A 13 -50.82 -9.44 -47.88
CA LYS A 13 -51.06 -9.54 -46.43
C LYS A 13 -51.38 -10.96 -45.98
N ALA A 14 -52.17 -11.68 -46.77
CA ALA A 14 -52.64 -13.02 -46.43
C ALA A 14 -51.50 -14.03 -46.56
N GLU A 15 -50.80 -14.00 -47.69
CA GLU A 15 -49.69 -14.90 -48.02
C GLU A 15 -48.50 -14.67 -47.10
N PHE A 16 -48.23 -13.40 -46.74
CA PHE A 16 -47.17 -13.07 -45.78
C PHE A 16 -47.53 -13.47 -44.35
N ALA A 17 -48.81 -13.39 -43.96
CA ALA A 17 -49.27 -13.90 -42.66
C ALA A 17 -49.13 -15.43 -42.59
N GLU A 18 -49.51 -16.13 -43.65
CA GLU A 18 -49.35 -17.59 -43.75
C GLU A 18 -47.87 -17.98 -43.76
N TYR A 19 -47.02 -17.26 -44.49
CA TYR A 19 -45.57 -17.47 -44.51
C TYR A 19 -44.97 -17.41 -43.10
N ASN A 20 -45.33 -16.39 -42.31
CA ASN A 20 -44.83 -16.27 -40.94
C ASN A 20 -45.34 -17.40 -40.02
N LEU A 21 -46.56 -17.87 -40.24
CA LEU A 21 -47.12 -18.98 -39.48
C LEU A 21 -46.40 -20.30 -39.79
N VAL A 22 -46.19 -20.60 -41.08
CA VAL A 22 -45.44 -21.80 -41.49
C VAL A 22 -43.97 -21.70 -41.05
N LEU A 23 -43.38 -20.50 -41.05
CA LEU A 23 -42.01 -20.29 -40.55
C LEU A 23 -41.92 -20.57 -39.04
N ALA A 24 -42.92 -20.15 -38.26
CA ALA A 24 -42.99 -20.47 -36.83
C ALA A 24 -43.12 -21.98 -36.61
N GLN A 25 -43.93 -22.68 -37.40
CA GLN A 25 -44.07 -24.14 -37.35
C GLN A 25 -42.77 -24.86 -37.72
N LEU A 26 -42.04 -24.34 -38.73
CA LEU A 26 -40.73 -24.88 -39.10
C LEU A 26 -39.70 -24.72 -37.98
N LYS A 27 -39.72 -23.60 -37.25
CA LYS A 27 -38.80 -23.36 -36.12
C LYS A 27 -38.99 -24.35 -34.98
N THR A 28 -40.22 -24.82 -34.77
CA THR A 28 -40.55 -25.79 -33.72
C THR A 28 -40.61 -27.24 -34.23
N CYS A 29 -40.26 -27.47 -35.49
CA CYS A 29 -40.38 -28.79 -36.13
C CYS A 29 -39.15 -29.66 -35.82
N SER A 30 -39.39 -30.86 -35.29
CA SER A 30 -38.36 -31.86 -34.96
C SER A 30 -38.38 -33.08 -35.88
N GLU A 31 -39.46 -33.31 -36.65
CA GLU A 31 -39.61 -34.47 -37.52
C GLU A 31 -39.14 -34.18 -38.96
N PRO A 32 -38.12 -34.89 -39.50
CA PRO A 32 -37.46 -34.51 -40.75
C PRO A 32 -38.37 -34.39 -41.99
N ILE A 33 -39.36 -35.28 -42.11
CA ILE A 33 -40.29 -35.30 -43.24
C ILE A 33 -41.22 -34.09 -43.17
N LEU A 34 -41.79 -33.83 -42.00
CA LEU A 34 -42.68 -32.69 -41.76
C LEU A 34 -41.95 -31.35 -41.96
N CYS A 35 -40.68 -31.27 -41.53
CA CYS A 35 -39.90 -30.05 -41.72
C CYS A 35 -39.54 -29.82 -43.20
N ALA A 36 -39.36 -30.90 -43.98
CA ALA A 36 -39.18 -30.79 -45.43
C ALA A 36 -40.46 -30.29 -46.13
N GLU A 37 -41.64 -30.73 -45.67
CA GLU A 37 -42.93 -30.23 -46.15
C GLU A 37 -43.14 -28.75 -45.83
N TYR A 38 -42.83 -28.30 -44.61
CA TYR A 38 -42.89 -26.88 -44.26
C TYR A 38 -41.91 -26.03 -45.08
N LYS A 39 -40.69 -26.52 -45.35
CA LYS A 39 -39.74 -25.86 -46.25
C LYS A 39 -40.29 -25.76 -47.68
N ALA A 40 -40.90 -26.82 -48.20
CA ALA A 40 -41.52 -26.81 -49.52
C ALA A 40 -42.68 -25.79 -49.57
N ARG A 41 -43.52 -25.76 -48.54
CA ARG A 41 -44.64 -24.81 -48.44
C ARG A 41 -44.19 -23.35 -48.34
N LEU A 42 -43.13 -23.07 -47.59
CA LEU A 42 -42.54 -21.72 -47.55
C LEU A 42 -42.02 -21.28 -48.93
N LYS A 43 -41.47 -22.22 -49.71
CA LYS A 43 -40.98 -21.93 -51.06
C LYS A 43 -42.13 -21.58 -52.01
N GLU A 44 -43.24 -22.31 -51.94
CA GLU A 44 -44.47 -22.00 -52.70
C GLU A 44 -45.04 -20.64 -52.31
N LEU A 45 -45.20 -20.37 -51.00
CA LEU A 45 -45.72 -19.09 -50.52
C LEU A 45 -44.83 -17.91 -50.93
N ALA A 46 -43.50 -18.09 -50.96
CA ALA A 46 -42.60 -17.07 -51.49
C ALA A 46 -42.80 -16.85 -53.00
N GLN A 47 -43.05 -17.90 -53.78
CA GLN A 47 -43.35 -17.78 -55.21
C GLN A 47 -44.71 -17.11 -55.48
N ASP A 48 -45.71 -17.38 -54.65
CA ASP A 48 -47.03 -16.75 -54.72
C ASP A 48 -46.94 -15.26 -54.42
N ILE A 49 -46.22 -14.88 -53.36
CA ILE A 49 -45.94 -13.48 -53.04
C ILE A 49 -45.23 -12.78 -54.22
N ILE A 50 -44.22 -13.41 -54.80
CA ILE A 50 -43.51 -12.87 -55.97
C ILE A 50 -44.46 -12.71 -57.17
N THR A 51 -45.40 -13.65 -57.37
CA THR A 51 -46.36 -13.60 -58.47
C THR A 51 -47.38 -12.49 -58.29
N ILE A 52 -47.89 -12.30 -57.06
CA ILE A 52 -48.76 -11.19 -56.69
C ILE A 52 -48.04 -9.86 -56.90
N VAL A 53 -46.79 -9.75 -56.46
CA VAL A 53 -45.96 -8.55 -56.66
C VAL A 53 -45.78 -8.24 -58.15
N LYS A 54 -45.54 -9.26 -58.99
CA LYS A 54 -45.43 -9.11 -60.45
C LYS A 54 -46.75 -8.67 -61.10
N GLY A 55 -47.89 -9.16 -60.62
CA GLY A 55 -49.22 -8.84 -61.14
C GLY A 55 -49.74 -7.44 -60.79
N LEU A 56 -49.15 -6.78 -59.79
CA LEU A 56 -49.48 -5.39 -59.43
C LEU A 56 -48.91 -4.35 -60.42
N CYS A 57 -48.15 -4.79 -61.42
CA CYS A 57 -47.64 -3.95 -62.51
C CYS A 57 -48.61 -3.95 -63.69
N ASN A 58 -49.36 -2.86 -63.90
CA ASN A 58 -50.12 -2.63 -65.14
C ASN A 58 -49.19 -2.14 -66.26
N ASP A 59 -49.33 -2.70 -67.48
CA ASP A 59 -48.55 -2.46 -68.71
C ASP A 59 -48.60 -1.03 -69.30
N ALA A 60 -48.96 0.00 -68.53
CA ALA A 60 -49.09 1.37 -69.03
C ALA A 60 -48.14 2.41 -68.40
N ASN A 61 -47.35 2.06 -67.38
CA ASN A 61 -46.33 2.96 -66.82
C ASN A 61 -45.06 2.19 -66.48
N SER A 62 -44.06 2.33 -67.34
CA SER A 62 -42.70 1.84 -67.16
C SER A 62 -41.97 2.59 -66.03
N GLN A 63 -42.08 2.07 -64.80
CA GLN A 63 -41.03 2.06 -63.75
C GLN A 63 -41.60 1.43 -62.46
N CYS A 64 -41.66 0.11 -62.42
CA CYS A 64 -41.85 -0.66 -61.18
C CYS A 64 -40.68 -1.62 -61.05
N GLY A 65 -39.57 -1.14 -60.47
CA GLY A 65 -38.45 -1.98 -60.05
C GLY A 65 -38.49 -2.10 -58.54
N THR A 66 -38.73 -3.30 -58.00
CA THR A 66 -38.44 -3.57 -56.59
C THR A 66 -37.00 -4.08 -56.52
N LEU A 67 -36.11 -3.26 -55.97
CA LEU A 67 -34.70 -3.63 -55.77
C LEU A 67 -34.56 -4.25 -54.37
N LEU A 68 -34.28 -5.54 -54.34
CA LEU A 68 -33.80 -6.21 -53.14
C LEU A 68 -32.33 -5.83 -52.96
N HIS A 69 -32.03 -4.96 -51.99
CA HIS A 69 -30.68 -4.43 -51.81
C HIS A 69 -29.75 -5.43 -51.10
N GLU A 70 -30.24 -6.13 -50.08
CA GLU A 70 -29.41 -7.04 -49.28
C GLU A 70 -30.29 -8.06 -48.53
N ILE A 71 -29.83 -9.32 -48.46
CA ILE A 71 -30.34 -10.33 -47.53
C ILE A 71 -29.16 -10.66 -46.61
N CYS A 72 -29.24 -10.24 -45.35
CA CYS A 72 -28.28 -10.68 -44.34
C CYS A 72 -28.76 -12.02 -43.78
N TRP A 73 -27.93 -13.06 -43.88
CA TRP A 73 -28.11 -14.31 -43.13
C TRP A 73 -26.93 -14.46 -42.17
N LEU A 74 -27.24 -14.91 -40.96
CA LEU A 74 -26.25 -15.34 -39.98
C LEU A 74 -26.42 -16.85 -39.78
N SER A 75 -25.33 -17.55 -39.52
CA SER A 75 -25.44 -18.91 -39.01
C SER A 75 -26.14 -18.88 -37.65
N VAL A 76 -26.74 -19.99 -37.23
CA VAL A 76 -27.37 -20.08 -35.90
C VAL A 76 -26.30 -19.83 -34.82
N GLU A 77 -25.09 -20.34 -35.01
CA GLU A 77 -23.95 -20.11 -34.10
C GLU A 77 -23.59 -18.62 -34.00
N ASP A 78 -23.47 -17.91 -35.13
CA ASP A 78 -23.12 -16.47 -35.11
C ASP A 78 -24.26 -15.61 -34.55
N TRP A 79 -25.52 -16.00 -34.77
CA TRP A 79 -26.66 -15.33 -34.18
C TRP A 79 -26.68 -15.52 -32.66
N THR A 80 -26.53 -16.75 -32.18
CA THR A 80 -26.47 -17.07 -30.75
C THR A 80 -25.24 -16.43 -30.10
N TYR A 81 -24.10 -16.38 -30.78
CA TYR A 81 -22.91 -15.67 -30.31
C TYR A 81 -23.21 -14.19 -30.13
N ASN A 82 -23.76 -13.52 -31.16
CA ASN A 82 -24.07 -12.09 -31.12
C ASN A 82 -25.17 -11.72 -30.12
N ASP A 83 -26.17 -12.58 -29.92
CA ASP A 83 -27.24 -12.39 -28.93
C ASP A 83 -26.70 -12.50 -27.48
N ASN A 84 -25.65 -13.30 -27.28
CA ASN A 84 -24.98 -13.46 -25.99
C ASN A 84 -23.87 -12.41 -25.73
N ILE A 85 -23.54 -11.55 -26.71
CA ILE A 85 -22.65 -10.41 -26.46
C ILE A 85 -23.45 -9.34 -25.71
N PRO A 86 -23.04 -8.95 -24.49
CA PRO A 86 -23.73 -7.89 -23.75
C PRO A 86 -23.73 -6.59 -24.56
N GLY A 87 -24.90 -5.95 -24.67
CA GLY A 87 -24.99 -4.61 -25.27
C GLY A 87 -24.19 -3.58 -24.47
N GLN A 88 -23.81 -2.47 -25.11
CA GLN A 88 -22.99 -1.42 -24.51
C GLN A 88 -23.54 -0.86 -23.19
N GLU A 89 -24.87 -0.79 -23.04
CA GLU A 89 -25.52 -0.38 -21.79
C GLU A 89 -25.26 -1.37 -20.64
N ALA A 90 -25.27 -2.68 -20.91
CA ALA A 90 -24.96 -3.69 -19.92
C ALA A 90 -23.49 -3.62 -19.48
N ILE A 91 -22.58 -3.38 -20.44
CA ILE A 91 -21.15 -3.15 -20.17
C ILE A 91 -20.96 -1.89 -19.32
N GLN A 92 -21.62 -0.78 -19.66
CA GLN A 92 -21.52 0.47 -18.89
C GLN A 92 -22.07 0.31 -17.46
N LYS A 93 -23.17 -0.42 -17.31
CA LYS A 93 -23.76 -0.72 -16.00
C LYS A 93 -22.83 -1.60 -15.16
N ASP A 94 -22.20 -2.60 -15.76
CA ASP A 94 -21.23 -3.47 -15.08
C ASP A 94 -19.95 -2.71 -14.69
N TYR A 95 -19.47 -1.81 -15.55
CA TYR A 95 -18.38 -0.89 -15.24
C TYR A 95 -18.72 0.02 -14.05
N LEU A 96 -19.87 0.70 -14.09
CA LEU A 96 -20.31 1.57 -12.99
C LEU A 96 -20.52 0.77 -11.69
N ALA A 97 -21.05 -0.45 -11.79
CA ALA A 97 -21.18 -1.35 -10.64
C ALA A 97 -19.81 -1.75 -10.07
N THR A 98 -18.81 -1.97 -10.92
CA THR A 98 -17.43 -2.25 -10.52
C THR A 98 -16.79 -1.03 -9.84
N VAL A 99 -16.94 0.17 -10.41
CA VAL A 99 -16.46 1.43 -9.81
C VAL A 99 -17.09 1.66 -8.44
N ASP A 100 -18.42 1.46 -8.33
CA ASP A 100 -19.13 1.56 -7.06
C ASP A 100 -18.67 0.48 -6.08
N ALA A 101 -18.44 -0.76 -6.55
CA ALA A 101 -17.94 -1.83 -5.69
C ALA A 101 -16.56 -1.49 -5.13
N VAL A 102 -15.65 -0.94 -5.93
CA VAL A 102 -14.31 -0.60 -5.45
C VAL A 102 -14.33 0.60 -4.50
N ASN A 103 -15.10 1.63 -4.81
CA ASN A 103 -15.15 2.87 -4.02
C ASN A 103 -16.00 2.76 -2.75
N LYS A 104 -17.06 1.95 -2.76
CA LYS A 104 -18.07 1.91 -1.69
C LYS A 104 -18.10 0.60 -0.92
N VAL A 105 -17.61 -0.50 -1.49
CA VAL A 105 -17.60 -1.79 -0.78
C VAL A 105 -16.31 -1.90 0.02
N VAL A 106 -16.41 -1.57 1.30
CA VAL A 106 -15.55 -2.16 2.32
C VAL A 106 -15.76 -3.67 2.22
N ASP A 107 -14.69 -4.45 2.06
CA ASP A 107 -14.75 -5.93 2.08
C ASP A 107 -15.74 -6.40 3.16
N PRO A 108 -16.64 -7.35 2.88
CA PRO A 108 -17.74 -7.65 3.78
C PRO A 108 -17.22 -8.01 5.18
N ILE A 109 -17.44 -7.12 6.14
CA ILE A 109 -17.01 -7.29 7.51
C ILE A 109 -18.16 -7.91 8.29
N TRP A 110 -17.99 -9.18 8.64
CA TRP A 110 -18.92 -9.86 9.52
C TRP A 110 -18.84 -9.24 10.92
N ARG A 111 -19.90 -8.53 11.30
CA ARG A 111 -20.10 -7.99 12.64
C ARG A 111 -19.88 -9.09 13.68
N PRO A 112 -19.18 -8.82 14.79
CA PRO A 112 -18.95 -9.81 15.85
C PRO A 112 -20.28 -10.22 16.51
N ASN A 113 -20.27 -11.39 17.17
CA ASN A 113 -21.40 -11.97 17.90
C ASN A 113 -22.74 -12.01 17.14
N THR A 114 -22.71 -12.09 15.80
CA THR A 114 -23.89 -12.00 14.92
C THR A 114 -24.13 -13.31 14.20
N LYS A 115 -25.40 -13.71 14.08
CA LYS A 115 -25.82 -14.87 13.31
C LYS A 115 -26.04 -14.46 11.86
N TYR A 116 -25.42 -15.20 10.95
CA TYR A 116 -25.52 -15.01 9.52
C TYR A 116 -26.14 -16.23 8.85
N HIS A 117 -26.87 -15.97 7.78
CA HIS A 117 -27.46 -16.98 6.92
C HIS A 117 -27.14 -16.59 5.48
N ILE A 118 -26.31 -17.40 4.83
CA ILE A 118 -26.01 -17.27 3.41
C ILE A 118 -26.96 -18.20 2.68
N ALA A 119 -27.85 -17.63 1.88
CA ALA A 119 -28.66 -18.37 0.93
C ALA A 119 -28.11 -18.10 -0.47
N PHE A 120 -27.74 -19.15 -1.18
CA PHE A 120 -27.37 -19.03 -2.59
C PHE A 120 -28.13 -20.07 -3.41
N THR A 121 -28.47 -19.65 -4.62
CA THR A 121 -29.24 -20.45 -5.56
C THR A 121 -28.34 -20.74 -6.74
N LEU A 122 -28.08 -22.01 -7.00
CA LEU A 122 -27.32 -22.45 -8.17
C LEU A 122 -28.30 -22.90 -9.25
N LYS A 123 -28.05 -22.48 -10.47
CA LYS A 123 -28.75 -22.95 -11.66
C LYS A 123 -27.75 -23.71 -12.50
N ASP A 124 -28.00 -24.98 -12.75
CA ASP A 124 -27.23 -25.74 -13.73
C ASP A 124 -27.70 -25.33 -15.14
N ILE A 125 -26.75 -25.09 -16.03
CA ILE A 125 -26.99 -24.67 -17.43
C ILE A 125 -26.22 -25.59 -18.39
N VAL A 126 -25.76 -26.75 -17.91
CA VAL A 126 -25.21 -27.77 -18.79
C VAL A 126 -26.38 -28.39 -19.56
N ASP A 127 -26.35 -28.20 -20.87
CA ASP A 127 -27.31 -28.60 -21.90
C ASP A 127 -28.45 -27.59 -22.15
N ASP A 128 -28.47 -27.07 -23.38
CA ASP A 128 -29.42 -26.11 -23.97
C ASP A 128 -30.82 -26.74 -24.18
N VAL A 129 -31.32 -27.42 -23.15
CA VAL A 129 -32.65 -28.03 -23.10
C VAL A 129 -33.62 -27.09 -22.40
N ASP A 130 -34.79 -26.89 -23.03
CA ASP A 130 -35.92 -26.03 -22.60
C ASP A 130 -36.48 -26.31 -21.18
N THR A 131 -35.91 -27.27 -20.46
CA THR A 131 -36.16 -27.54 -19.04
C THR A 131 -34.83 -27.68 -18.31
N PRO A 132 -34.22 -26.59 -17.80
CA PRO A 132 -33.04 -26.69 -16.96
C PRO A 132 -33.42 -27.47 -15.70
N GLU A 133 -32.91 -28.69 -15.57
CA GLU A 133 -33.10 -29.51 -14.38
C GLU A 133 -32.37 -28.85 -13.20
N GLY A 134 -33.16 -28.43 -12.21
CA GLY A 134 -32.67 -28.14 -10.86
C GLY A 134 -32.17 -26.72 -10.64
N THR A 135 -33.06 -25.85 -10.16
CA THR A 135 -32.62 -24.74 -9.32
C THR A 135 -32.28 -25.31 -7.93
N PHE A 136 -31.02 -25.28 -7.53
CA PHE A 136 -30.56 -25.81 -6.24
C PHE A 136 -30.45 -24.68 -5.23
N HIS A 137 -31.17 -24.81 -4.11
CA HIS A 137 -31.10 -23.85 -3.01
C HIS A 137 -30.20 -24.39 -1.90
N TYR A 138 -29.13 -23.65 -1.59
CA TYR A 138 -28.24 -23.94 -0.48
C TYR A 138 -28.35 -22.87 0.59
N HIS A 139 -28.45 -23.34 1.84
CA HIS A 139 -28.60 -22.50 3.02
C HIS A 139 -27.49 -22.84 4.00
N TYR A 140 -26.63 -21.86 4.31
CA TYR A 140 -25.56 -22.01 5.28
C TYR A 140 -25.72 -20.98 6.39
N GLY A 141 -25.88 -21.47 7.62
CA GLY A 141 -25.95 -20.64 8.82
C GLY A 141 -24.64 -20.70 9.60
N PHE A 142 -24.13 -19.55 10.03
CA PHE A 142 -23.00 -19.48 10.96
C PHE A 142 -23.16 -18.32 11.95
N LYS A 143 -22.42 -18.36 13.06
CA LYS A 143 -22.39 -17.28 14.03
C LYS A 143 -20.96 -16.80 14.18
N THR A 144 -20.74 -15.49 14.09
CA THR A 144 -19.45 -14.91 14.47
C THR A 144 -19.30 -14.87 15.98
N ALA A 145 -18.10 -15.08 16.48
CA ALA A 145 -17.84 -15.05 17.92
C ALA A 145 -17.54 -13.64 18.43
N GLY A 146 -16.34 -13.13 18.12
CA GLY A 146 -15.86 -11.82 18.56
C GLY A 146 -14.86 -11.24 17.58
N THR A 147 -14.32 -10.07 17.92
CA THR A 147 -13.28 -9.37 17.15
C THR A 147 -11.93 -10.10 17.23
N ILE A 148 -10.89 -9.52 16.62
CA ILE A 148 -9.53 -10.08 16.63
C ILE A 148 -9.05 -10.38 18.07
N GLY A 149 -8.44 -11.55 18.27
CA GLY A 149 -8.05 -12.07 19.59
C GLY A 149 -9.20 -12.72 20.40
N HIS A 150 -10.46 -12.45 20.06
CA HIS A 150 -11.64 -12.97 20.75
C HIS A 150 -12.36 -14.08 20.00
N TYR A 151 -12.11 -14.22 18.69
CA TYR A 151 -12.82 -15.18 17.84
C TYR A 151 -12.48 -16.66 18.13
N HIS A 152 -11.21 -17.04 18.03
CA HIS A 152 -10.78 -18.45 17.95
C HIS A 152 -11.02 -19.30 19.21
N ASN A 153 -11.01 -18.64 20.37
CA ASN A 153 -11.17 -19.27 21.68
C ASN A 153 -12.58 -19.05 22.25
N ALA A 154 -13.53 -18.60 21.44
CA ALA A 154 -14.89 -18.41 21.89
C ALA A 154 -15.64 -19.75 22.03
N PRO A 155 -16.64 -19.83 22.93
CA PRO A 155 -17.49 -21.01 23.05
C PRO A 155 -18.14 -21.36 21.71
N ASN A 156 -18.15 -22.66 21.37
CA ASN A 156 -18.73 -23.24 20.13
C ASN A 156 -17.93 -23.04 18.84
N VAL A 157 -16.71 -22.52 18.90
CA VAL A 157 -15.78 -22.53 17.75
C VAL A 157 -15.02 -23.87 17.75
N SER A 158 -15.34 -24.76 16.82
CA SER A 158 -14.81 -26.14 16.78
C SER A 158 -13.75 -26.40 15.72
N TYR A 159 -13.44 -25.42 14.85
CA TYR A 159 -12.36 -25.58 13.88
C TYR A 159 -10.98 -25.41 14.54
N GLY A 160 -9.97 -26.02 13.92
CA GLY A 160 -8.62 -26.13 14.47
C GLY A 160 -8.53 -27.21 15.54
N GLY A 161 -8.42 -28.47 15.12
CA GLY A 161 -8.38 -29.65 16.00
C GLY A 161 -7.16 -29.75 16.91
N GLU A 162 -6.19 -28.84 16.77
CA GLU A 162 -5.02 -28.73 17.65
C GLU A 162 -5.39 -27.84 18.85
N ARG A 163 -6.15 -28.34 19.83
CA ARG A 163 -6.51 -27.61 21.08
C ARG A 163 -5.90 -28.27 22.32
N ASN A 164 -5.56 -27.45 23.33
CA ASN A 164 -5.12 -27.94 24.64
C ASN A 164 -6.31 -28.40 25.50
N ALA A 165 -6.04 -28.93 26.70
CA ALA A 165 -7.07 -29.38 27.63
C ALA A 165 -8.04 -28.25 28.07
N ASP A 166 -7.61 -26.99 27.99
CA ASP A 166 -8.42 -25.80 28.31
C ASP A 166 -9.22 -25.28 27.09
N GLY A 167 -9.21 -25.99 25.96
CA GLY A 167 -9.92 -25.61 24.74
C GLY A 167 -9.28 -24.46 23.95
N LYS A 168 -8.04 -24.04 24.28
CA LYS A 168 -7.27 -23.04 23.54
C LYS A 168 -6.52 -23.67 22.37
N LEU A 169 -6.39 -22.95 21.26
CA LEU A 169 -5.57 -23.39 20.12
C LEU A 169 -4.09 -23.58 20.54
N LEU A 170 -3.49 -24.71 20.15
CA LEU A 170 -2.07 -25.03 20.35
C LEU A 170 -1.16 -24.21 19.42
N LYS A 171 -1.65 -23.86 18.22
CA LYS A 171 -0.93 -23.09 17.19
C LYS A 171 -1.75 -21.89 16.72
N PRO A 172 -1.97 -20.89 17.59
CA PRO A 172 -2.80 -19.74 17.27
C PRO A 172 -2.27 -18.94 16.05
N GLU A 173 -0.96 -18.91 15.84
CA GLU A 173 -0.28 -18.17 14.76
C GLU A 173 -0.69 -18.60 13.34
N LYS A 174 -1.20 -19.82 13.17
CA LYS A 174 -1.72 -20.31 11.88
C LYS A 174 -2.99 -19.58 11.43
N TYR A 175 -3.67 -18.90 12.34
CA TYR A 175 -5.01 -18.38 12.08
C TYR A 175 -5.03 -16.85 12.07
N PRO A 176 -5.49 -16.20 10.99
CA PRO A 176 -5.40 -14.75 10.83
C PRO A 176 -6.01 -13.93 11.99
N LEU A 177 -7.18 -14.30 12.50
CA LEU A 177 -7.87 -13.51 13.53
C LEU A 177 -7.35 -13.71 14.97
N THR A 178 -6.24 -14.45 15.19
CA THR A 178 -5.66 -14.61 16.53
C THR A 178 -4.78 -13.44 16.92
N SER A 179 -4.11 -12.83 15.94
CA SER A 179 -3.11 -11.79 16.17
C SER A 179 -3.10 -10.77 15.04
N LEU A 180 -2.72 -9.54 15.35
CA LEU A 180 -2.58 -8.48 14.36
C LEU A 180 -1.42 -8.72 13.37
N LYS A 181 -0.54 -9.69 13.65
CA LYS A 181 0.70 -9.95 12.89
C LYS A 181 0.53 -10.09 11.39
N GLN A 182 -0.58 -10.68 10.93
CA GLN A 182 -0.84 -10.90 9.50
C GLN A 182 -1.42 -9.65 8.78
N TYR A 183 -1.75 -8.62 9.55
CA TYR A 183 -2.38 -7.40 9.07
C TYR A 183 -1.45 -6.19 9.10
N ILE A 184 -0.34 -6.23 9.84
CA ILE A 184 0.62 -5.13 9.96
C ILE A 184 1.49 -5.04 8.71
N ASP A 185 1.65 -3.84 8.19
CA ASP A 185 2.66 -3.50 7.19
C ASP A 185 3.96 -3.17 7.91
N TYR A 186 4.83 -4.17 8.05
CA TYR A 186 6.12 -4.03 8.75
C TYR A 186 7.10 -3.10 8.05
N ASN A 187 6.95 -2.87 6.74
CA ASN A 187 7.87 -2.00 6.00
C ASN A 187 7.63 -0.54 6.35
N ARG A 188 6.37 -0.14 6.53
CA ARG A 188 5.98 1.26 6.83
C ARG A 188 5.82 1.55 8.32
N SER A 189 5.58 0.53 9.15
CA SER A 189 5.39 0.72 10.59
C SER A 189 6.69 1.09 11.31
N TYR A 190 6.63 2.08 12.19
CA TYR A 190 7.77 2.59 12.95
C TYR A 190 7.38 2.87 14.40
N PRO A 191 8.18 2.50 15.43
CA PRO A 191 9.30 1.58 15.41
C PRO A 191 8.96 0.22 14.82
N ASN A 192 9.97 -0.63 14.64
CA ASN A 192 9.80 -1.87 13.92
C ASN A 192 8.80 -2.82 14.63
N ALA A 193 7.61 -2.95 14.05
CA ALA A 193 6.48 -3.63 14.67
C ALA A 193 6.63 -5.17 14.73
N ASP A 194 7.66 -5.73 14.09
CA ASP A 194 8.04 -7.15 14.20
C ASP A 194 8.91 -7.43 15.45
N GLY A 195 9.37 -6.38 16.14
CA GLY A 195 10.27 -6.45 17.30
C GLY A 195 11.75 -6.65 16.96
N ASN A 196 12.11 -6.60 15.67
CA ASN A 196 13.50 -6.73 15.25
C ASN A 196 14.23 -5.39 15.42
N LEU A 197 15.21 -5.39 16.33
CA LEU A 197 16.04 -4.24 16.65
C LEU A 197 17.22 -4.07 15.69
N LEU A 198 17.60 -5.14 14.97
CA LEU A 198 18.68 -5.07 14.00
C LEU A 198 18.22 -4.26 12.78
N ARG A 199 19.07 -3.31 12.35
CA ARG A 199 18.77 -2.42 11.22
C ARG A 199 17.48 -1.63 11.43
N SER A 200 17.25 -1.18 12.66
CA SER A 200 16.14 -0.30 13.01
C SER A 200 16.68 0.99 13.63
N LYS A 201 16.01 2.12 13.39
CA LYS A 201 16.31 3.37 14.10
C LYS A 201 15.66 3.33 15.49
N PRO A 202 16.41 3.46 16.59
CA PRO A 202 15.83 3.61 17.93
C PRO A 202 14.87 4.81 18.01
N LEU A 203 13.79 4.67 18.79
CA LEU A 203 12.79 5.73 18.94
C LEU A 203 13.33 6.87 19.81
N PHE A 204 13.21 8.12 19.40
CA PHE A 204 13.55 9.25 20.26
C PHE A 204 12.74 9.22 21.56
N TYR A 205 13.37 9.55 22.70
CA TYR A 205 12.71 9.41 23.99
C TYR A 205 11.91 10.65 24.43
N SER A 206 12.04 11.79 23.74
CA SER A 206 11.20 12.98 23.99
C SER A 206 9.75 12.70 23.61
N ARG A 207 8.80 13.11 24.43
CA ARG A 207 7.37 13.10 24.08
C ARG A 207 7.04 13.88 22.79
N GLU A 208 7.93 14.80 22.38
CA GLU A 208 7.75 15.65 21.20
C GLU A 208 8.08 14.93 19.89
N GLN A 209 8.81 13.82 19.93
CA GLN A 209 9.19 13.02 18.75
C GLN A 209 8.97 11.51 18.96
N ALA A 210 8.63 11.07 20.16
CA ALA A 210 8.27 9.69 20.46
C ALA A 210 6.85 9.42 19.91
N LYS A 211 6.76 8.65 18.84
CA LYS A 211 5.50 8.14 18.30
C LYS A 211 5.64 6.71 17.81
N LEU A 212 4.58 5.92 17.97
CA LEU A 212 4.44 4.61 17.32
C LEU A 212 3.42 4.75 16.19
N GLN A 213 3.77 4.30 15.00
CA GLN A 213 2.91 4.28 13.83
C GLN A 213 2.76 2.84 13.35
N LEU A 214 1.53 2.33 13.32
CA LEU A 214 1.21 1.01 12.80
C LEU A 214 0.39 1.15 11.52
N PHE A 215 1.00 0.77 10.41
CA PHE A 215 0.36 0.68 9.11
C PHE A 215 -0.17 -0.73 8.89
N TYR A 216 -1.20 -0.87 8.05
CA TYR A 216 -1.88 -2.15 7.87
C TYR A 216 -2.00 -2.56 6.41
N ILE A 217 -1.70 -3.82 6.08
CA ILE A 217 -1.81 -4.36 4.71
C ILE A 217 -3.28 -4.39 4.23
N LYS A 218 -4.25 -4.43 5.15
CA LYS A 218 -5.68 -4.57 4.83
C LYS A 218 -6.47 -3.32 5.27
N PRO A 219 -7.35 -2.77 4.39
CA PRO A 219 -8.10 -1.54 4.69
C PRO A 219 -9.13 -1.73 5.83
N TYR A 220 -9.65 -2.95 5.98
CA TYR A 220 -10.70 -3.24 6.96
C TYR A 220 -10.23 -3.37 8.42
N VAL A 221 -8.94 -3.21 8.71
CA VAL A 221 -8.39 -3.44 10.07
C VAL A 221 -8.99 -2.50 11.10
N ALA A 222 -9.24 -1.23 10.75
CA ALA A 222 -9.89 -0.27 11.64
C ALA A 222 -11.25 -0.77 12.16
N HIS A 223 -11.99 -1.50 11.33
CA HIS A 223 -13.27 -2.06 11.72
C HIS A 223 -13.16 -3.21 12.74
N MET A 224 -12.00 -3.87 12.85
CA MET A 224 -11.74 -4.89 13.86
C MET A 224 -11.67 -4.32 15.28
N PHE A 225 -11.46 -3.01 15.40
CA PHE A 225 -11.26 -2.29 16.65
C PHE A 225 -12.31 -1.19 16.88
N LYS A 226 -13.52 -1.33 16.32
CA LYS A 226 -14.61 -0.41 16.64
C LYS A 226 -14.98 -0.50 18.12
N ASN A 227 -15.07 0.66 18.78
CA ASN A 227 -15.60 0.78 20.15
C ASN A 227 -17.09 0.41 20.17
N THR A 228 -17.80 0.80 19.11
CA THR A 228 -19.24 0.62 18.95
C THR A 228 -19.57 0.14 17.54
N TRP A 229 -20.38 -0.91 17.46
CA TRP A 229 -21.10 -1.28 16.26
C TRP A 229 -22.54 -0.78 16.38
N GLU A 230 -22.88 0.22 15.58
CA GLU A 230 -24.21 0.81 15.55
C GLU A 230 -25.32 -0.20 15.20
N THR A 231 -26.57 0.20 15.48
CA THR A 231 -27.75 -0.58 15.08
C THR A 231 -27.78 -0.76 13.57
N TYR A 232 -28.05 -1.98 13.11
CA TYR A 232 -28.14 -2.29 11.68
C TYR A 232 -29.39 -3.12 11.40
N GLY A 233 -30.42 -2.49 10.83
CA GLY A 233 -31.73 -3.11 10.65
C GLY A 233 -32.31 -3.58 11.98
N VAL A 234 -32.52 -4.89 12.12
CA VAL A 234 -33.01 -5.53 13.35
C VAL A 234 -31.90 -5.89 14.35
N LEU A 235 -30.63 -5.71 13.98
CA LEU A 235 -29.52 -6.07 14.83
C LEU A 235 -29.26 -4.96 15.87
N PRO A 236 -29.27 -5.28 17.17
CA PRO A 236 -29.10 -4.28 18.24
C PRO A 236 -27.68 -3.70 18.22
N LYS A 237 -27.46 -2.55 18.84
CA LYS A 237 -26.13 -1.96 19.06
C LYS A 237 -25.23 -2.93 19.84
N ILE A 238 -23.93 -2.99 19.51
CA ILE A 238 -22.92 -3.75 20.27
C ILE A 238 -21.87 -2.75 20.71
N GLU A 239 -21.65 -2.67 22.02
CA GLU A 239 -20.67 -1.78 22.63
C GLU A 239 -19.77 -2.59 23.53
N THR A 240 -18.49 -2.25 23.53
CA THR A 240 -17.57 -2.77 24.54
C THR A 240 -17.69 -1.89 25.77
N ILE A 241 -18.37 -2.41 26.81
CA ILE A 241 -18.46 -1.78 28.13
C ILE A 241 -17.74 -2.62 29.17
N ASP A 242 -17.25 -2.00 30.23
CA ASP A 242 -16.73 -2.69 31.42
C ASP A 242 -17.88 -3.18 32.33
N ASN A 243 -17.52 -3.77 33.48
CA ASN A 243 -18.49 -4.25 34.47
C ASN A 243 -19.24 -3.13 35.18
N GLU A 244 -18.78 -1.89 35.06
CA GLU A 244 -19.34 -0.69 35.70
C GLU A 244 -20.20 0.14 34.74
N GLY A 245 -20.24 -0.24 33.46
CA GLY A 245 -21.03 0.39 32.42
C GLY A 245 -20.29 1.49 31.64
N ASN A 246 -18.99 1.69 31.86
CA ASN A 246 -18.18 2.64 31.11
C ASN A 246 -17.76 2.05 29.77
N GLN A 247 -17.70 2.89 28.74
CA GLN A 247 -17.24 2.49 27.42
C GLN A 247 -15.72 2.23 27.44
N LEU A 248 -15.32 1.06 26.94
CA LEU A 248 -13.91 0.72 26.79
C LEU A 248 -13.44 0.99 25.37
N GLU A 249 -12.28 1.61 25.26
CA GLU A 249 -11.56 1.70 23.99
C GLU A 249 -11.15 0.29 23.54
N SER A 250 -11.67 -0.11 22.36
CA SER A 250 -11.38 -1.39 21.74
C SER A 250 -9.89 -1.47 21.41
N PHE A 251 -9.31 -0.47 20.76
CA PHE A 251 -7.86 -0.40 20.53
C PHE A 251 -7.16 0.36 21.65
N LYS A 252 -6.18 -0.26 22.31
CA LYS A 252 -5.29 0.42 23.27
C LYS A 252 -3.90 -0.18 23.22
N VAL A 253 -2.87 0.67 23.31
CA VAL A 253 -1.47 0.25 23.38
C VAL A 253 -0.93 0.53 24.77
N PHE A 254 -0.23 -0.43 25.37
CA PHE A 254 0.48 -0.25 26.64
C PHE A 254 1.97 -0.39 26.42
N VAL A 255 2.78 0.42 27.09
CA VAL A 255 4.24 0.42 26.92
C VAL A 255 4.88 -0.04 28.22
N GLN A 256 5.41 -1.26 28.22
CA GLN A 256 6.01 -1.86 29.41
C GLN A 256 7.53 -1.65 29.43
N ASP A 257 8.04 -1.15 30.56
CA ASP A 257 9.48 -1.23 30.86
C ASP A 257 9.78 -2.64 31.41
N PRO A 258 10.65 -3.44 30.78
CA PRO A 258 10.97 -4.80 31.23
C PRO A 258 11.67 -4.85 32.59
N VAL A 259 12.22 -3.72 33.05
CA VAL A 259 12.86 -3.60 34.37
C VAL A 259 11.86 -3.12 35.43
N SER A 260 10.68 -2.63 35.02
CA SER A 260 9.63 -2.35 35.98
C SER A 260 9.11 -3.66 36.58
N ASN A 261 9.00 -3.74 37.90
CA ASN A 261 8.35 -4.86 38.60
C ASN A 261 6.82 -4.86 38.41
N VAL A 262 6.33 -4.14 37.39
CA VAL A 262 4.90 -4.02 37.08
C VAL A 262 4.54 -5.25 36.26
N ILE A 263 3.89 -6.20 36.91
CA ILE A 263 3.33 -7.38 36.25
C ILE A 263 2.01 -6.95 35.63
N MET A 264 1.90 -6.97 34.30
CA MET A 264 0.60 -6.85 33.65
C MET A 264 -0.18 -8.15 33.81
N GLU A 265 -1.27 -8.08 34.56
CA GLU A 265 -2.19 -9.22 34.72
C GLU A 265 -2.82 -9.60 33.36
N HIS A 266 -3.07 -10.90 33.16
CA HIS A 266 -3.67 -11.43 31.95
C HIS A 266 -4.88 -12.30 32.29
N PRO A 267 -6.10 -12.00 31.77
CA PRO A 267 -6.46 -10.86 30.91
C PRO A 267 -6.27 -9.52 31.63
N MET A 268 -5.89 -8.47 30.87
CA MET A 268 -5.67 -7.15 31.49
C MET A 268 -6.97 -6.61 32.06
N PRO A 269 -6.96 -6.05 33.27
CA PRO A 269 -8.13 -5.36 33.80
C PRO A 269 -8.53 -4.19 32.89
N PRO A 270 -9.81 -3.82 32.86
CA PRO A 270 -10.31 -2.70 32.06
C PRO A 270 -9.70 -1.36 32.49
N GLU A 271 -9.45 -1.20 33.79
CA GLU A 271 -8.69 -0.08 34.35
C GLU A 271 -7.23 -0.52 34.58
N VAL A 272 -6.31 0.14 33.90
CA VAL A 272 -4.87 -0.07 34.10
C VAL A 272 -4.33 1.11 34.88
N ASP A 273 -3.56 0.84 35.93
CA ASP A 273 -2.93 1.87 36.75
C ASP A 273 -1.90 2.67 35.91
N VAL A 274 -2.33 3.84 35.44
CA VAL A 274 -1.55 4.78 34.64
C VAL A 274 -0.41 5.45 35.40
N THR A 275 -0.29 5.24 36.72
CA THR A 275 0.85 5.78 37.49
C THR A 275 2.15 5.02 37.23
N THR A 276 2.06 3.78 36.73
CA THR A 276 3.22 2.89 36.53
C THR A 276 3.53 2.58 35.06
N ILE A 277 2.55 2.74 34.17
CA ILE A 277 2.68 2.51 32.71
C ILE A 277 2.51 3.86 32.01
N PRO A 278 3.41 4.25 31.08
CA PRO A 278 3.28 5.50 30.33
C PRO A 278 1.91 5.59 29.67
N GLN A 279 1.21 6.70 29.91
CA GLN A 279 -0.07 6.97 29.26
C GLN A 279 0.16 7.14 27.74
N THR A 280 -0.70 6.51 26.94
CA THR A 280 -0.71 6.62 25.49
C THR A 280 -2.02 7.22 25.00
N THR A 281 -1.93 7.92 23.87
CA THR A 281 -3.08 8.42 23.11
C THR A 281 -3.03 7.83 21.72
N GLU A 282 -4.11 7.14 21.32
CA GLU A 282 -4.24 6.46 20.04
C GLU A 282 -5.17 7.21 19.09
N GLU A 283 -4.73 7.40 17.85
CA GLU A 283 -5.50 8.06 16.79
C GLU A 283 -5.51 7.20 15.52
N TRP A 284 -6.67 7.12 14.86
CA TRP A 284 -6.82 6.50 13.55
C TRP A 284 -6.77 7.56 12.45
N VAL A 285 -5.69 7.57 11.68
CA VAL A 285 -5.43 8.57 10.63
C VAL A 285 -5.69 7.96 9.26
N ALA A 286 -6.21 8.74 8.32
CA ALA A 286 -6.43 8.30 6.95
C ALA A 286 -5.11 7.96 6.23
N ASP A 287 -5.13 6.89 5.44
CA ASP A 287 -3.99 6.43 4.64
C ASP A 287 -4.35 6.55 3.15
N GLU A 288 -3.82 7.59 2.52
CA GLU A 288 -4.11 7.94 1.13
C GLU A 288 -3.31 7.08 0.12
N ASN A 289 -2.31 6.34 0.58
CA ASN A 289 -1.45 5.50 -0.26
C ASN A 289 -1.59 4.01 0.15
N ALA A 290 -2.82 3.51 0.11
CA ALA A 290 -3.08 2.10 0.35
C ALA A 290 -2.50 1.21 -0.77
N PRO A 291 -1.78 0.12 -0.46
CA PRO A 291 -1.42 -0.92 -1.41
C PRO A 291 -2.68 -1.41 -2.12
N ILE A 292 -2.65 -1.29 -3.44
CA ILE A 292 -3.74 -1.74 -4.28
C ILE A 292 -3.88 -3.27 -4.14
N PRO A 293 -5.07 -3.80 -3.85
CA PRO A 293 -5.31 -5.24 -3.87
C PRO A 293 -4.87 -5.88 -5.21
N PRO A 294 -4.29 -7.10 -5.21
CA PRO A 294 -3.78 -7.72 -6.43
C PRO A 294 -4.80 -7.78 -7.58
N LYS A 295 -6.09 -7.98 -7.29
CA LYS A 295 -7.17 -7.96 -8.28
C LYS A 295 -7.24 -6.65 -9.08
N LEU A 296 -7.03 -5.52 -8.42
CA LEU A 296 -7.03 -4.19 -9.03
C LEU A 296 -5.71 -3.92 -9.75
N GLN A 297 -4.60 -4.42 -9.22
CA GLN A 297 -3.31 -4.39 -9.93
C GLN A 297 -3.38 -5.16 -11.24
N PHE A 298 -4.05 -6.33 -11.27
CA PHE A 298 -4.26 -7.07 -12.52
C PHE A 298 -5.02 -6.25 -13.56
N ILE A 299 -6.14 -5.61 -13.17
CA ILE A 299 -6.90 -4.73 -14.07
C ILE A 299 -6.02 -3.59 -14.58
N GLN A 300 -5.26 -2.95 -13.68
CA GLN A 300 -4.35 -1.87 -14.05
C GLN A 300 -3.27 -2.32 -15.03
N ASN A 301 -2.64 -3.47 -14.77
CA ASN A 301 -1.64 -4.05 -15.66
C ASN A 301 -2.24 -4.39 -17.04
N PHE A 302 -3.51 -4.82 -17.11
CA PHE A 302 -4.21 -5.05 -18.39
C PHE A 302 -4.42 -3.76 -19.18
N VAL A 303 -4.72 -2.65 -18.50
CA VAL A 303 -4.82 -1.32 -19.12
C VAL A 303 -3.45 -0.84 -19.61
N GLU A 304 -2.40 -1.02 -18.83
CA GLU A 304 -1.04 -0.54 -19.13
C GLU A 304 -0.32 -1.39 -20.21
N ALA A 305 -0.60 -2.69 -20.31
CA ALA A 305 0.09 -3.60 -21.23
C ALA A 305 -0.34 -3.52 -22.70
N GLN A 306 -1.40 -2.76 -23.04
CA GLN A 306 -1.99 -2.75 -24.38
C GLN A 306 -1.59 -1.50 -25.17
N GLY A 307 -0.42 -1.55 -25.81
CA GLY A 307 0.02 -0.59 -26.83
C GLY A 307 -0.58 -0.83 -28.22
N GLY A 308 -1.89 -1.07 -28.34
CA GLY A 308 -2.51 -1.44 -29.62
C GLY A 308 -3.93 -0.90 -29.84
N ASN A 309 -4.05 0.08 -30.76
CA ASN A 309 -5.24 0.48 -31.55
C ASN A 309 -6.56 0.88 -30.86
N CYS A 310 -6.67 0.86 -29.54
CA CYS A 310 -7.80 1.46 -28.84
C CYS A 310 -7.29 2.57 -27.91
N ASP A 311 -7.66 3.82 -28.20
CA ASP A 311 -7.39 4.97 -27.31
C ASP A 311 -8.26 4.85 -26.05
N PHE A 312 -7.79 4.06 -25.09
CA PHE A 312 -8.37 4.02 -23.76
C PHE A 312 -7.86 5.23 -22.97
N VAL A 313 -8.74 6.20 -22.72
CA VAL A 313 -8.51 7.21 -21.68
C VAL A 313 -8.72 6.50 -20.35
N GLY A 314 -7.61 6.13 -19.69
CA GLY A 314 -7.65 5.59 -18.33
C GLY A 314 -8.31 6.59 -17.38
N GLY A 315 -9.24 6.10 -16.55
CA GLY A 315 -9.81 6.89 -15.46
C GLY A 315 -8.85 7.01 -14.27
N ASP A 316 -9.17 7.88 -13.32
CA ASP A 316 -8.37 8.05 -12.11
C ASP A 316 -8.22 6.75 -11.33
N LYS A 317 -7.03 6.55 -10.79
CA LYS A 317 -6.69 5.40 -9.96
C LYS A 317 -7.56 5.39 -8.70
N ILE A 318 -8.39 4.36 -8.56
CA ILE A 318 -9.20 4.18 -7.36
C ILE A 318 -8.35 3.56 -6.24
N ILE A 319 -8.16 4.30 -5.15
CA ILE A 319 -7.43 3.85 -3.96
C ILE A 319 -8.45 3.52 -2.86
N PRO A 320 -8.43 2.31 -2.28
CA PRO A 320 -9.38 1.96 -1.21
C PRO A 320 -9.10 2.77 0.05
N ALA A 321 -10.17 3.25 0.70
CA ALA A 321 -10.05 3.95 1.97
C ALA A 321 -9.43 3.04 3.04
N ARG A 322 -8.31 3.49 3.62
CA ARG A 322 -7.58 2.78 4.68
C ARG A 322 -7.24 3.77 5.79
N GLN A 323 -7.02 3.23 6.99
CA GLN A 323 -6.49 4.00 8.12
C GLN A 323 -5.27 3.30 8.69
N TYR A 324 -4.35 4.08 9.26
CA TYR A 324 -3.25 3.60 10.10
C TYR A 324 -3.44 4.15 11.52
N THR A 325 -2.71 3.60 12.50
CA THR A 325 -2.76 4.13 13.87
C THR A 325 -1.49 4.86 14.24
N THR A 326 -1.66 6.01 14.89
CA THR A 326 -0.59 6.76 15.55
C THR A 326 -0.81 6.68 17.05
N VAL A 327 0.27 6.41 17.79
CA VAL A 327 0.29 6.35 19.25
C VAL A 327 1.32 7.33 19.76
N THR A 328 0.87 8.31 20.54
CA THR A 328 1.73 9.29 21.21
C THR A 328 1.79 9.01 22.70
N PHE A 329 2.84 9.50 23.36
CA PHE A 329 3.10 9.27 24.78
C PHE A 329 2.79 10.52 25.59
N GLY A 330 2.18 10.35 26.78
CA GLY A 330 1.88 11.45 27.69
C GLY A 330 3.11 12.07 28.36
N GLY A 331 4.26 11.40 28.32
CA GLY A 331 5.53 11.87 28.89
C GLY A 331 6.75 11.26 28.22
N ASP A 332 7.93 11.77 28.58
CA ASP A 332 9.21 11.31 28.06
C ASP A 332 9.51 9.88 28.52
N LEU A 333 10.07 9.09 27.60
CA LEU A 333 10.62 7.78 27.92
C LEU A 333 12.04 7.92 28.48
N LYS A 334 12.56 6.87 29.12
CA LYS A 334 13.97 6.83 29.55
C LYS A 334 14.90 6.50 28.38
N PRO A 335 16.07 7.15 28.25
CA PRO A 335 17.03 6.90 27.18
C PRO A 335 17.63 5.50 27.24
N ARG A 336 18.01 4.95 26.07
CA ARG A 336 18.68 3.63 25.91
C ARG A 336 17.98 2.47 26.62
N LYS A 337 16.66 2.56 26.83
CA LYS A 337 15.86 1.48 27.38
C LYS A 337 15.16 0.69 26.28
N MET A 338 15.01 -0.59 26.52
CA MET A 338 14.12 -1.45 25.74
C MET A 338 12.74 -1.39 26.37
N TYR A 339 11.70 -1.19 25.58
CA TYR A 339 10.30 -1.24 26.00
C TYR A 339 9.56 -2.26 25.16
N THR A 340 8.45 -2.77 25.68
CA THR A 340 7.53 -3.61 24.92
C THR A 340 6.23 -2.86 24.71
N ALA A 341 5.87 -2.59 23.46
CA ALA A 341 4.55 -2.11 23.09
C ALA A 341 3.60 -3.32 23.04
N ILE A 342 2.52 -3.27 23.81
CA ILE A 342 1.49 -4.31 23.88
C ILE A 342 0.20 -3.74 23.33
N VAL A 343 -0.19 -4.21 22.14
CA VAL A 343 -1.43 -3.83 21.48
C VAL A 343 -2.54 -4.75 21.97
N THR A 344 -3.63 -4.14 22.42
CA THR A 344 -4.77 -4.87 23.00
C THR A 344 -6.07 -4.59 22.25
N ASN A 345 -6.97 -5.57 22.32
CA ASN A 345 -8.34 -5.45 21.86
C ASN A 345 -9.33 -5.72 23.01
N ALA A 346 -10.20 -4.77 23.32
CA ALA A 346 -11.30 -4.95 24.27
C ALA A 346 -12.59 -5.39 23.57
N PHE A 347 -13.23 -6.45 24.06
CA PHE A 347 -14.52 -6.93 23.57
C PHE A 347 -15.29 -7.64 24.70
N ASN A 348 -16.58 -7.33 24.85
CA ASN A 348 -17.45 -7.85 25.93
C ASN A 348 -16.82 -7.74 27.33
N GLY A 349 -16.27 -6.56 27.68
CA GLY A 349 -15.64 -6.31 28.98
C GLY A 349 -14.30 -7.02 29.21
N ILE A 350 -13.78 -7.79 28.24
CA ILE A 350 -12.51 -8.50 28.35
C ILE A 350 -11.48 -7.87 27.41
N ARG A 351 -10.32 -7.50 27.94
CA ARG A 351 -9.18 -7.02 27.17
C ARG A 351 -8.20 -8.16 26.89
N LYS A 352 -7.87 -8.37 25.60
CA LYS A 352 -6.88 -9.38 25.17
C LYS A 352 -5.74 -8.74 24.41
N ARG A 353 -4.53 -9.25 24.63
CA ARG A 353 -3.36 -8.94 23.81
C ARG A 353 -3.53 -9.52 22.42
N VAL A 354 -3.36 -8.69 21.39
CA VAL A 354 -3.47 -9.08 19.97
C VAL A 354 -2.15 -8.95 19.23
N HIS A 355 -1.23 -8.11 19.73
CA HIS A 355 0.12 -7.98 19.22
C HIS A 355 1.05 -7.44 20.30
N ASP A 356 2.33 -7.74 20.17
CA ASP A 356 3.37 -7.23 21.04
C ASP A 356 4.69 -7.17 20.28
N PHE A 357 5.45 -6.11 20.51
CA PHE A 357 6.77 -5.93 19.91
C PHE A 357 7.68 -5.11 20.82
N GLY A 358 8.96 -5.48 20.85
CA GLY A 358 10.00 -4.74 21.54
C GLY A 358 10.52 -3.58 20.69
N PHE A 359 10.78 -2.44 21.31
CA PHE A 359 11.49 -1.33 20.67
C PHE A 359 12.51 -0.74 21.66
N GLN A 360 13.56 -0.13 21.13
CA GLN A 360 14.58 0.54 21.92
C GLN A 360 14.45 2.05 21.76
N THR A 361 14.55 2.79 22.85
CA THR A 361 14.69 4.24 22.81
C THR A 361 16.13 4.64 22.48
N SER A 362 16.27 5.67 21.66
CA SER A 362 17.52 6.35 21.35
C SER A 362 18.24 6.82 22.62
N ARG A 363 19.55 6.99 22.48
CA ARG A 363 20.36 7.77 23.40
C ARG A 363 20.05 9.27 23.38
N TYR A 364 19.47 9.79 22.29
CA TYR A 364 19.21 11.20 22.06
C TYR A 364 17.74 11.53 22.31
N LYS A 365 17.47 12.73 22.84
CA LYS A 365 16.12 13.21 23.11
C LYS A 365 15.37 13.47 21.81
N SER A 366 16.07 14.04 20.83
CA SER A 366 15.52 14.46 19.54
C SER A 366 16.54 14.28 18.42
N PHE A 367 16.07 14.36 17.17
CA PHE A 367 16.94 14.38 15.99
C PHE A 367 17.95 15.55 16.03
N LYS A 368 17.52 16.73 16.51
CA LYS A 368 18.40 17.88 16.68
C LYS A 368 19.57 17.58 17.63
N GLU A 369 19.29 16.92 18.75
CA GLU A 369 20.34 16.50 19.68
C GLU A 369 21.24 15.42 19.08
N GLN A 370 20.67 14.48 18.32
CA GLN A 370 21.45 13.47 17.60
C GLN A 370 22.49 14.14 16.70
N ILE A 371 22.09 15.09 15.85
CA ILE A 371 23.03 15.79 14.96
C ILE A 371 24.01 16.63 15.76
N HIS A 372 23.54 17.48 16.69
CA HIS A 372 24.40 18.38 17.48
C HIS A 372 25.33 17.66 18.48
N SER A 373 25.20 16.35 18.67
CA SER A 373 26.10 15.57 19.51
C SER A 373 27.58 15.63 19.09
N TYR A 374 27.88 16.10 17.88
CA TYR A 374 29.25 16.38 17.45
C TYR A 374 29.92 17.54 18.21
N ILE A 375 29.15 18.41 18.85
CA ILE A 375 29.66 19.48 19.72
C ILE A 375 29.91 18.85 21.09
N LEU A 376 31.15 18.46 21.34
CA LEU A 376 31.55 17.78 22.58
C LEU A 376 31.63 18.76 23.74
N ASP A 377 32.11 19.98 23.46
CA ASP A 377 32.19 21.07 24.43
C ASP A 377 31.92 22.39 23.71
N ALA A 378 30.77 23.00 23.99
CA ALA A 378 30.37 24.27 23.39
C ALA A 378 31.19 25.45 23.92
N GLU A 379 31.67 25.40 25.17
CA GLU A 379 32.43 26.49 25.79
C GLU A 379 33.85 26.55 25.24
N ASN A 380 34.46 25.39 25.05
CA ASN A 380 35.81 25.25 24.51
C ASN A 380 35.86 25.03 22.99
N ASN A 381 34.70 25.08 22.31
CA ASN A 381 34.54 24.83 20.88
C ASN A 381 35.17 23.49 20.42
N VAL A 382 35.09 22.46 21.28
CA VAL A 382 35.58 21.12 20.95
C VAL A 382 34.50 20.41 20.15
N LYS A 383 34.82 20.12 18.89
CA LYS A 383 33.94 19.41 17.95
C LYS A 383 34.55 18.05 17.60
N ALA A 384 33.73 17.04 17.42
CA ALA A 384 34.10 15.71 16.92
C ALA A 384 34.37 15.75 15.40
N ILE A 385 35.34 16.58 15.00
CA ILE A 385 35.84 16.70 13.63
C ILE A 385 37.27 16.16 13.64
N PHE A 386 37.49 15.05 12.95
CA PHE A 386 38.76 14.34 12.90
C PHE A 386 39.31 14.33 11.48
N THR A 387 40.63 14.20 11.34
CA THR A 387 41.31 14.09 10.06
C THR A 387 41.95 12.72 9.94
N ILE A 388 41.76 12.07 8.79
CA ILE A 388 42.37 10.78 8.45
C ILE A 388 43.31 11.02 7.26
N ASP A 389 44.62 11.00 7.52
CA ASP A 389 45.64 11.17 6.50
C ASP A 389 45.98 9.83 5.84
N LEU A 390 45.72 9.72 4.54
CA LEU A 390 45.98 8.52 3.75
C LEU A 390 46.92 8.82 2.59
N ASN A 391 47.74 7.83 2.20
CA ASN A 391 48.56 7.94 0.99
C ASN A 391 47.72 7.53 -0.23
N ILE A 392 46.99 8.49 -0.79
CA ILE A 392 46.04 8.28 -1.88
C ILE A 392 46.65 8.81 -3.19
N ASN A 393 46.56 8.04 -4.27
CA ASN A 393 46.93 8.51 -5.61
C ASN A 393 45.66 8.82 -6.43
N THR A 394 45.81 9.48 -7.57
CA THR A 394 44.67 9.88 -8.41
C THR A 394 43.78 8.70 -8.82
N GLN A 395 44.36 7.53 -9.11
CA GLN A 395 43.59 6.34 -9.50
C GLN A 395 42.64 5.87 -8.39
N ILE A 396 43.09 5.85 -7.14
CA ILE A 396 42.27 5.46 -5.98
C ILE A 396 41.08 6.42 -5.82
N ILE A 397 41.31 7.72 -6.05
CA ILE A 397 40.26 8.75 -5.96
C ILE A 397 39.21 8.56 -7.07
N GLU A 398 39.66 8.27 -8.30
CA GLU A 398 38.78 7.99 -9.44
C GLU A 398 37.92 6.75 -9.21
N GLU A 399 38.52 5.67 -8.71
CA GLU A 399 37.83 4.41 -8.41
C GLU A 399 36.78 4.60 -7.31
N ALA A 400 37.11 5.33 -6.24
CA ALA A 400 36.17 5.66 -5.16
C ALA A 400 34.99 6.50 -5.67
N TYR A 401 35.27 7.54 -6.46
CA TYR A 401 34.22 8.41 -7.01
C TYR A 401 33.31 7.64 -7.98
N THR A 402 33.87 6.74 -8.79
CA THR A 402 33.10 5.92 -9.73
C THR A 402 32.11 5.01 -9.01
N ILE A 403 32.52 4.32 -7.94
CA ILE A 403 31.61 3.46 -7.16
C ILE A 403 30.52 4.28 -6.46
N LEU A 404 30.86 5.50 -6.04
CA LEU A 404 29.94 6.40 -5.40
C LEU A 404 28.83 6.86 -6.37
N THR A 405 29.13 7.05 -7.65
CA THR A 405 28.17 7.51 -8.67
C THR A 405 27.54 6.41 -9.53
N GLU A 406 28.22 5.29 -9.74
CA GLU A 406 27.80 4.21 -10.65
C GLU A 406 27.67 2.89 -9.90
N THR A 407 26.43 2.54 -9.53
CA THR A 407 26.10 1.34 -8.74
C THR A 407 26.42 0.01 -9.44
N ASN A 408 26.63 0.03 -10.77
CA ASN A 408 26.83 -1.14 -11.62
C ASN A 408 28.16 -1.08 -12.41
N ALA A 409 29.25 -0.61 -11.79
CA ALA A 409 30.56 -0.70 -12.42
C ALA A 409 30.94 -2.19 -12.61
N ALA A 410 30.68 -2.72 -13.81
CA ALA A 410 30.74 -4.13 -14.20
C ALA A 410 32.13 -4.80 -14.12
N SER A 411 33.09 -4.17 -13.44
CA SER A 411 34.47 -4.63 -13.28
C SER A 411 35.04 -4.40 -11.87
N ASN A 412 34.20 -4.19 -10.85
CA ASN A 412 34.70 -3.98 -9.51
C ASN A 412 35.23 -5.28 -8.90
N THR A 413 36.56 -5.44 -8.87
CA THR A 413 37.24 -6.60 -8.28
C THR A 413 36.94 -6.78 -6.79
N GLN A 414 36.44 -5.75 -6.11
CA GLN A 414 36.11 -5.78 -4.69
C GLN A 414 34.68 -6.24 -4.40
N GLU A 415 33.86 -6.47 -5.43
CA GLU A 415 32.52 -7.02 -5.27
C GLU A 415 32.51 -8.40 -4.61
N THR A 416 33.56 -9.19 -4.83
CA THR A 416 33.70 -10.51 -4.21
C THR A 416 34.10 -10.46 -2.74
N GLU A 417 34.70 -9.36 -2.29
CA GLU A 417 35.22 -9.20 -0.92
C GLU A 417 34.25 -8.41 -0.03
N PHE A 418 33.58 -7.39 -0.59
CA PHE A 418 32.68 -6.50 0.15
C PHE A 418 31.31 -6.42 -0.53
N ILE A 419 30.27 -6.77 0.22
CA ILE A 419 28.88 -6.74 -0.26
C ILE A 419 28.34 -5.30 -0.28
N ASP A 420 28.66 -4.49 0.73
CA ASP A 420 28.20 -3.10 0.82
C ASP A 420 29.09 -2.17 -0.02
N LEU A 421 28.47 -1.24 -0.75
CA LEU A 421 29.18 -0.27 -1.58
C LEU A 421 30.02 0.70 -0.76
N LEU A 422 29.57 1.06 0.44
CA LEU A 422 30.35 1.93 1.34
C LEU A 422 31.60 1.20 1.81
N ASP A 423 31.48 -0.07 2.19
CA ASP A 423 32.61 -0.88 2.66
C ASP A 423 33.65 -1.08 1.54
N ARG A 424 33.20 -1.22 0.28
CA ARG A 424 34.09 -1.22 -0.90
C ARG A 424 34.94 0.06 -0.95
N ILE A 425 34.38 1.22 -0.65
CA ILE A 425 35.15 2.48 -0.66
C ILE A 425 36.06 2.59 0.57
N ILE A 426 35.53 2.37 1.77
CA ILE A 426 36.21 2.61 3.05
C ILE A 426 37.34 1.59 3.27
N GLU A 427 37.00 0.30 3.30
CA GLU A 427 37.93 -0.79 3.64
C GLU A 427 38.66 -1.29 2.39
N GLY A 428 37.96 -1.34 1.26
CA GLY A 428 38.52 -1.84 0.01
C GLY A 428 39.49 -0.86 -0.67
N ILE A 429 39.01 0.33 -1.03
CA ILE A 429 39.76 1.31 -1.85
C ILE A 429 40.66 2.20 -0.99
N PHE A 430 40.08 2.90 -0.01
CA PHE A 430 40.84 3.77 0.88
C PHE A 430 41.66 2.99 1.91
N ARG A 431 41.34 1.71 2.12
CA ARG A 431 42.04 0.82 3.08
C ARG A 431 42.14 1.43 4.47
N ILE A 432 41.08 2.13 4.86
CA ILE A 432 40.96 2.71 6.19
C ILE A 432 40.90 1.54 7.18
N LYS A 433 41.77 1.58 8.18
CA LYS A 433 41.72 0.59 9.26
C LYS A 433 40.40 0.75 10.01
N PRO A 434 39.80 -0.35 10.52
CA PRO A 434 38.60 -0.27 11.32
C PRO A 434 38.74 0.80 12.40
N LEU A 435 37.88 1.82 12.33
CA LEU A 435 37.83 2.91 13.28
C LEU A 435 37.04 2.46 14.51
N ASP A 436 37.36 3.05 15.67
CA ASP A 436 36.58 2.80 16.88
C ASP A 436 35.09 3.18 16.64
N PRO A 437 34.14 2.46 17.25
CA PRO A 437 32.72 2.78 17.13
C PRO A 437 32.45 4.23 17.57
N PRO A 438 31.70 5.02 16.77
CA PRO A 438 31.48 6.43 17.07
C PRO A 438 30.69 6.57 18.37
N VAL A 439 31.16 7.43 19.28
CA VAL A 439 30.44 7.74 20.53
C VAL A 439 29.49 8.90 20.33
N THR A 440 29.57 9.71 19.28
CA THR A 440 28.64 10.81 18.95
C THR A 440 28.50 10.88 17.43
N THR A 441 27.73 11.83 16.89
CA THR A 441 27.95 12.25 15.51
C THR A 441 29.38 12.74 15.39
N GLU A 442 30.12 12.22 14.42
CA GLU A 442 31.49 12.66 14.13
C GLU A 442 31.68 12.84 12.62
N PHE A 443 32.55 13.77 12.28
CA PHE A 443 32.91 14.11 10.91
C PHE A 443 34.38 13.79 10.70
N ASN A 444 34.67 12.81 9.85
CA ASN A 444 36.02 12.38 9.54
C ASN A 444 36.41 12.89 8.15
N ILE A 445 37.35 13.83 8.08
CA ILE A 445 37.87 14.41 6.84
C ILE A 445 38.98 13.50 6.33
N ILE A 446 38.82 12.92 5.14
CA ILE A 446 39.83 12.09 4.49
C ILE A 446 40.73 12.98 3.66
N LYS A 447 42.02 13.03 4.00
CA LYS A 447 43.02 13.85 3.30
C LYS A 447 44.04 13.01 2.56
N ASN A 448 44.47 13.52 1.41
CA ASN A 448 45.63 13.00 0.71
C ASN A 448 46.91 13.51 1.38
N ARG A 449 47.70 12.61 1.97
CA ARG A 449 48.95 12.95 2.64
C ARG A 449 49.99 13.60 1.72
N ASN A 450 49.94 13.34 0.41
CA ASN A 450 50.94 13.85 -0.54
C ASN A 450 50.67 15.29 -0.95
N THR A 451 49.40 15.67 -1.08
CA THR A 451 48.98 17.00 -1.56
C THR A 451 48.38 17.86 -0.46
N ASN A 452 48.00 17.25 0.67
CA ASN A 452 47.23 17.83 1.78
C ASN A 452 45.77 18.20 1.43
N ASP A 453 45.29 17.75 0.27
CA ASP A 453 43.94 18.05 -0.20
C ASP A 453 42.90 17.18 0.51
N ALA A 454 41.74 17.76 0.84
CA ALA A 454 40.59 17.03 1.36
C ALA A 454 39.86 16.33 0.20
N VAL A 455 39.77 15.01 0.26
CA VAL A 455 39.20 14.19 -0.83
C VAL A 455 37.73 13.84 -0.54
N ALA A 456 37.43 13.49 0.71
CA ALA A 456 36.11 13.02 1.10
C ALA A 456 35.80 13.35 2.57
N ILE A 457 34.51 13.32 2.92
CA ILE A 457 34.03 13.45 4.30
C ILE A 457 33.24 12.19 4.65
N LEU A 458 33.65 11.51 5.71
CA LEU A 458 32.96 10.37 6.29
C LEU A 458 32.24 10.81 7.56
N ILE A 459 30.90 10.81 7.53
CA ILE A 459 30.07 11.10 8.69
C ILE A 459 29.69 9.78 9.33
N ARG A 460 29.84 9.67 10.65
CA ARG A 460 29.50 8.46 11.41
C ARG A 460 28.62 8.83 12.60
N ASN A 461 27.64 7.99 12.90
CA ASN A 461 26.80 8.11 14.09
C ASN A 461 26.62 6.74 14.75
N PRO A 462 26.51 6.66 16.09
CA PRO A 462 26.18 5.42 16.80
C PRO A 462 24.80 4.84 16.48
N GLU A 463 23.88 5.65 15.94
CA GLU A 463 22.52 5.26 15.59
C GLU A 463 22.17 5.76 14.17
N PRO A 464 21.31 5.07 13.41
CA PRO A 464 20.87 5.53 12.10
C PRO A 464 20.29 6.97 12.13
N PHE A 465 20.57 7.77 11.09
CA PHE A 465 19.94 9.09 10.94
C PHE A 465 18.44 8.97 10.61
N ASN A 466 18.07 8.00 9.78
CA ASN A 466 16.69 7.69 9.40
C ASN A 466 16.43 6.18 9.48
N ASP A 467 15.16 5.75 9.39
CA ASP A 467 14.83 4.32 9.41
C ASP A 467 15.49 3.60 8.21
N PRO A 468 16.32 2.56 8.42
CA PRO A 468 16.95 1.76 7.35
C PRO A 468 15.99 1.08 6.37
N LYS A 469 14.68 1.08 6.67
CA LYS A 469 13.63 0.58 5.77
C LYS A 469 13.21 1.58 4.70
N ILE A 470 13.54 2.87 4.86
CA ILE A 470 13.24 3.90 3.86
C ILE A 470 14.05 3.59 2.58
N PRO A 471 13.43 3.62 1.38
CA PRO A 471 14.15 3.38 0.13
C PRO A 471 15.33 4.33 -0.07
N LEU A 472 16.41 3.84 -0.69
CA LEU A 472 17.62 4.62 -0.91
C LEU A 472 17.35 5.82 -1.83
N GLU A 473 16.40 5.69 -2.75
CA GLU A 473 15.97 6.72 -3.68
C GLU A 473 15.41 7.95 -2.94
N VAL A 474 14.70 7.72 -1.83
CA VAL A 474 14.18 8.78 -0.96
C VAL A 474 15.31 9.38 -0.13
N ILE A 475 16.19 8.55 0.42
CA ILE A 475 17.32 9.00 1.25
C ILE A 475 18.31 9.86 0.45
N ASN A 476 18.58 9.49 -0.81
CA ASN A 476 19.44 10.22 -1.73
C ASN A 476 18.77 11.44 -2.37
N GLY A 477 17.45 11.61 -2.22
CA GLY A 477 16.71 12.69 -2.87
C GLY A 477 16.62 12.52 -4.39
N THR A 478 16.46 11.30 -4.88
CA THR A 478 16.05 11.03 -6.27
C THR A 478 14.54 10.90 -6.40
N ASP A 479 13.87 10.41 -5.35
CA ASP A 479 12.41 10.41 -5.25
C ASP A 479 11.90 11.64 -4.47
N PRO A 480 10.77 12.24 -4.87
CA PRO A 480 10.26 13.45 -4.23
C PRO A 480 9.88 13.22 -2.77
N ILE A 481 10.35 14.12 -1.90
CA ILE A 481 9.91 14.26 -0.52
C ILE A 481 8.96 15.45 -0.47
N ILE A 482 7.80 15.32 0.16
CA ILE A 482 6.89 16.46 0.32
C ILE A 482 7.31 17.25 1.57
N ASN A 483 7.68 18.51 1.38
CA ASN A 483 7.94 19.44 2.46
C ASN A 483 6.62 20.17 2.82
N LEU A 484 5.97 19.72 3.88
CA LEU A 484 4.75 20.36 4.40
C LEU A 484 5.12 21.55 5.30
N ASN A 485 5.79 22.56 4.74
CA ASN A 485 5.89 23.84 5.44
C ASN A 485 4.62 24.64 5.14
N GLU A 486 3.76 24.79 6.14
CA GLU A 486 2.62 25.69 6.14
C GLU A 486 3.15 27.13 6.01
N ASN A 487 2.96 27.74 4.83
CA ASN A 487 2.88 29.19 4.56
C ASN A 487 3.48 29.48 3.17
N GLU A 488 2.81 29.04 2.11
CA GLU A 488 2.69 29.73 0.83
C GLU A 488 1.89 28.84 -0.13
N ASP A 489 0.95 29.45 -0.86
CA ASP A 489 0.24 28.83 -1.98
C ASP A 489 1.26 28.31 -3.02
N SER A 490 1.77 27.09 -2.84
CA SER A 490 2.35 26.28 -3.91
C SER A 490 2.61 24.84 -3.45
N ASP A 491 1.98 23.89 -4.15
CA ASP A 491 2.41 22.50 -4.33
C ASP A 491 3.82 22.42 -4.97
N SER A 492 4.82 23.08 -4.39
CA SER A 492 6.20 22.93 -4.82
C SER A 492 6.75 21.63 -4.24
N ILE A 493 6.64 20.55 -5.02
CA ILE A 493 7.34 19.29 -4.73
C ILE A 493 8.84 19.55 -4.94
N GLU A 494 9.55 19.88 -3.86
CA GLU A 494 11.00 20.02 -3.88
C GLU A 494 11.65 18.68 -3.50
N VAL A 495 12.46 18.13 -4.41
CA VAL A 495 13.15 16.86 -4.19
C VAL A 495 14.38 17.12 -3.31
N PHE A 496 14.38 16.56 -2.10
CA PHE A 496 15.48 16.69 -1.14
C PHE A 496 15.96 15.33 -0.64
N GLY A 497 17.24 15.22 -0.32
CA GLY A 497 17.80 14.06 0.38
C GLY A 497 17.75 14.20 1.91
N THR A 498 18.14 13.13 2.60
CA THR A 498 18.36 13.14 4.07
C THR A 498 19.46 14.11 4.46
N ILE A 499 20.54 14.14 3.67
CA ILE A 499 21.72 14.96 3.89
C ILE A 499 21.95 15.78 2.64
N ASP A 500 22.10 17.09 2.79
CA ASP A 500 22.48 18.02 1.73
C ASP A 500 23.68 18.85 2.15
N ILE A 501 24.61 19.09 1.23
CA ILE A 501 25.63 20.13 1.40
C ILE A 501 25.07 21.46 0.90
N LEU A 502 25.25 22.53 1.66
CA LEU A 502 24.72 23.85 1.33
C LEU A 502 25.81 24.77 0.78
N LYS A 503 25.44 25.53 -0.25
CA LYS A 503 26.19 26.70 -0.71
C LYS A 503 26.02 27.87 0.28
N PRO A 504 26.86 28.92 0.18
CA PRO A 504 26.75 30.11 1.04
C PRO A 504 25.39 30.83 0.95
N ASP A 505 24.68 30.69 -0.17
CA ASP A 505 23.33 31.25 -0.36
C ASP A 505 22.21 30.40 0.28
N GLY A 506 22.55 29.24 0.86
CA GLY A 506 21.62 28.31 1.51
C GLY A 506 20.98 27.28 0.58
N SER A 507 21.27 27.31 -0.73
CA SER A 507 20.83 26.31 -1.70
C SER A 507 21.66 25.01 -1.62
N THR A 508 21.10 23.88 -2.06
CA THR A 508 21.81 22.60 -2.08
C THR A 508 22.88 22.58 -3.18
N ASP A 509 24.07 22.08 -2.86
CA ASP A 509 25.17 21.89 -3.80
C ASP A 509 25.14 20.48 -4.44
N ALA A 510 24.64 20.43 -5.68
CA ALA A 510 24.53 19.20 -6.47
C ALA A 510 25.89 18.60 -6.90
N ASN A 511 27.00 19.31 -6.72
CA ASN A 511 28.34 18.79 -7.01
C ASN A 511 28.82 17.78 -5.98
N TYR A 512 28.25 17.80 -4.77
CA TYR A 512 28.53 16.78 -3.77
C TYR A 512 27.67 15.55 -4.04
N LYS A 513 28.32 14.40 -4.02
CA LYS A 513 27.69 13.09 -4.18
C LYS A 513 27.88 12.32 -2.88
N MET A 514 26.88 11.50 -2.54
CA MET A 514 26.82 10.82 -1.26
C MET A 514 26.51 9.34 -1.44
N LEU A 515 27.09 8.52 -0.58
CA LEU A 515 26.78 7.11 -0.48
C LEU A 515 26.58 6.73 0.98
N PHE A 516 25.42 6.17 1.28
CA PHE A 516 25.03 5.79 2.63
C PHE A 516 25.36 4.32 2.91
N SER A 517 25.65 4.00 4.17
CA SER A 517 25.69 2.63 4.63
C SER A 517 24.30 1.98 4.56
N LYS A 518 24.27 0.65 4.51
CA LYS A 518 23.03 -0.15 4.52
C LYS A 518 22.10 0.07 5.73
N ASP A 519 22.60 0.69 6.81
CA ASP A 519 21.86 1.04 8.02
C ASP A 519 21.71 2.55 8.25
N TYR A 520 22.13 3.39 7.30
CA TYR A 520 22.05 4.86 7.35
C TYR A 520 22.69 5.49 8.60
N SER A 521 23.64 4.81 9.23
CA SER A 521 24.45 5.33 10.35
C SER A 521 25.72 6.04 9.88
N GLN A 522 26.15 5.74 8.64
CA GLN A 522 27.34 6.31 8.03
C GLN A 522 27.03 6.83 6.63
N VAL A 523 27.71 7.90 6.23
CA VAL A 523 27.68 8.42 4.86
C VAL A 523 29.06 8.88 4.47
N ILE A 524 29.46 8.58 3.24
CA ILE A 524 30.63 9.19 2.61
C ILE A 524 30.19 10.22 1.59
N ILE A 525 30.86 11.37 1.60
CA ILE A 525 30.56 12.52 0.75
C ILE A 525 31.82 12.87 -0.03
N MET A 526 31.70 13.00 -1.35
CA MET A 526 32.78 13.43 -2.25
C MET A 526 32.28 14.54 -3.17
N HIS A 527 33.15 15.48 -3.53
CA HIS A 527 32.85 16.52 -4.49
C HIS A 527 33.13 16.06 -5.93
N SER A 528 32.44 16.62 -6.93
CA SER A 528 32.57 16.24 -8.34
C SER A 528 33.95 16.52 -8.94
N THR A 529 34.66 17.52 -8.41
CA THR A 529 36.07 17.79 -8.77
C THR A 529 37.05 16.85 -8.08
N LYS A 530 36.56 15.94 -7.22
CA LYS A 530 37.35 14.96 -6.44
C LYS A 530 38.26 15.57 -5.38
N GLU A 531 38.04 16.84 -5.11
CA GLU A 531 38.72 17.64 -4.11
C GLU A 531 37.70 18.59 -3.49
N ILE A 532 37.77 18.74 -2.17
CA ILE A 532 36.91 19.63 -1.39
C ILE A 532 37.74 20.87 -1.04
N ILE A 533 37.49 21.95 -1.78
CA ILE A 533 38.24 23.21 -1.69
C ILE A 533 37.66 24.13 -0.60
N ASP A 534 36.37 23.97 -0.29
CA ASP A 534 35.67 24.82 0.67
C ASP A 534 36.20 24.60 2.09
N THR A 535 36.62 25.70 2.74
CA THR A 535 37.13 25.66 4.12
C THR A 535 36.01 25.57 5.15
N ASN A 536 34.80 26.02 4.82
CA ASN A 536 33.63 25.91 5.68
C ASN A 536 32.49 25.26 4.90
N ILE A 537 31.99 24.15 5.41
CA ILE A 537 30.90 23.39 4.80
C ILE A 537 29.73 23.38 5.76
N SER A 538 28.56 23.77 5.27
CA SER A 538 27.31 23.62 5.99
C SER A 538 26.57 22.40 5.46
N ILE A 539 26.22 21.50 6.37
CA ILE A 539 25.55 20.23 6.09
C ILE A 539 24.17 20.29 6.71
N ARG A 540 23.13 20.06 5.92
CA ARG A 540 21.75 20.01 6.36
C ARG A 540 21.31 18.56 6.50
N PHE A 541 20.75 18.22 7.65
CA PHE A 541 20.18 16.91 7.97
C PHE A 541 18.65 17.02 8.10
N ARG A 542 17.93 16.02 7.60
CA ARG A 542 16.47 15.92 7.70
C ARG A 542 16.04 14.60 8.30
N TYR A 543 15.09 14.66 9.23
CA TYR A 543 14.43 13.46 9.75
C TYR A 543 13.21 13.17 8.89
N ILE A 544 13.16 11.99 8.28
CA ILE A 544 12.15 11.63 7.29
C ILE A 544 11.29 10.50 7.85
N ASN A 545 9.98 10.64 7.70
CA ASN A 545 9.03 9.62 8.09
C ASN A 545 7.83 9.54 7.13
N TRP A 546 7.16 8.39 7.11
CA TRP A 546 5.99 8.15 6.29
C TRP A 546 4.73 8.68 6.98
N ASN A 547 3.97 9.55 6.30
CA ASN A 547 2.76 10.18 6.86
C ASN A 547 1.45 9.49 6.45
N GLY A 548 1.52 8.39 5.69
CA GLY A 548 0.34 7.71 5.13
C GLY A 548 0.08 7.99 3.65
N SER A 549 0.70 9.04 3.09
CA SER A 549 0.61 9.37 1.66
C SER A 549 1.99 9.35 0.99
N SER A 550 2.96 10.01 1.61
CA SER A 550 4.33 10.14 1.13
C SER A 550 5.34 10.15 2.29
N TYR A 551 6.63 10.13 1.94
CA TYR A 551 7.68 10.51 2.87
C TYR A 551 7.67 12.03 3.04
N THR A 552 7.75 12.46 4.29
CA THR A 552 7.74 13.87 4.69
C THR A 552 8.80 14.13 5.74
N ILE A 553 9.23 15.38 5.83
CA ILE A 553 10.14 15.82 6.88
C ILE A 553 9.35 15.92 8.18
N GLU A 554 9.84 15.25 9.23
CA GLU A 554 9.18 15.21 10.52
C GLU A 554 9.58 16.42 11.38
N ASN A 555 8.57 17.18 11.81
CA ASN A 555 8.70 18.32 12.72
C ASN A 555 8.40 17.89 14.17
N ASP A 556 8.82 18.70 15.15
CA ASP A 556 8.47 18.48 16.56
C ASP A 556 6.95 18.59 16.74
N LEU A 557 6.34 17.60 17.41
CA LEU A 557 4.88 17.47 17.56
C LEU A 557 4.19 18.68 18.23
N TYR A 558 4.95 19.50 18.96
CA TYR A 558 4.43 20.63 19.75
C TYR A 558 5.03 21.98 19.35
N ASN A 559 5.88 22.01 18.31
CA ASN A 559 6.52 23.24 17.87
C ASN A 559 6.66 23.25 16.34
N SER A 560 5.65 23.80 15.66
CA SER A 560 5.67 24.01 14.20
C SER A 560 6.81 24.93 13.74
N ASP A 561 7.39 25.75 14.64
CA ASP A 561 8.48 26.69 14.36
C ASP A 561 9.87 26.10 14.58
N SER A 562 9.99 24.85 15.06
CA SER A 562 11.29 24.18 15.11
C SER A 562 11.71 23.79 13.69
N ASN A 563 12.77 24.43 13.17
CA ASN A 563 13.33 24.13 11.84
C ASN A 563 13.32 22.62 11.55
N SER A 564 12.54 22.22 10.54
CA SER A 564 12.37 20.85 10.01
C SER A 564 13.68 20.18 9.58
N SER A 565 14.75 20.96 9.48
CA SER A 565 16.09 20.50 9.15
C SER A 565 17.12 21.06 10.13
N VAL A 566 18.10 20.22 10.48
CA VAL A 566 19.16 20.55 11.41
C VAL A 566 20.44 20.81 10.63
N LYS A 567 21.08 21.96 10.86
CA LYS A 567 22.34 22.31 10.19
C LYS A 567 23.53 21.99 11.09
N ALA A 568 24.56 21.40 10.51
CA ALA A 568 25.88 21.28 11.11
C ALA A 568 26.87 22.10 10.30
N GLU A 569 27.75 22.83 10.98
CA GLU A 569 28.83 23.59 10.37
C GLU A 569 30.17 22.96 10.72
N ILE A 570 30.92 22.58 9.68
CA ILE A 570 32.26 22.00 9.78
C ILE A 570 33.28 22.93 9.12
N THR A 571 34.45 23.05 9.74
CA THR A 571 35.58 23.79 9.19
C THR A 571 36.66 22.78 8.80
N ILE A 572 36.99 22.75 7.52
CA ILE A 572 38.11 21.98 6.98
C ILE A 572 39.36 22.85 7.14
N ASN A 573 40.14 22.58 8.17
CA ASN A 573 41.42 23.24 8.36
C ASN A 573 42.37 22.77 7.25
N THR A 574 42.62 23.61 6.25
CA THR A 574 43.65 23.40 5.22
C THR A 574 45.03 23.85 5.67
N GLU A 575 45.14 24.57 6.79
CA GLU A 575 46.40 25.08 7.31
C GLU A 575 47.08 24.12 8.31
N ASN A 576 48.32 23.79 7.99
CA ASN A 576 49.42 23.62 8.94
C ASN A 576 50.45 24.72 8.66
#